data_AF-A0A956CRW3-F1
#
_entry.id   AF-A0A956CRW3-F1
#
_cell.length_a   1.000
_cell.length_b   1.000
_cell.length_c   1.000
_cell.angle_alpha   90.00
_cell.angle_beta   90.00
_cell.angle_gamma   90.00
#
_symmetry.space_group_name_H-M   'P 1'
#
loop_
_entity.id
_entity.type
_entity.pdbx_description
1 polymer ?
#
loop_
_entity_poly.entity_id
_entity_poly.type
_entity_poly.pdbx_seq_one_letter_code
_entity_poly.pdbx_strand_id
1 'polypeptide(L)'
;MHATDTEPGTTSLRPALLEDHARLERALDELANAAEGALPDELIAVWRRFETGLRAHLATEEEHLFPLVVGDPELGEIEADHAEIRRQLDELGLAVELHAVREERIDALVELLRAHAEHENAWLYAIADRRLEAAKRRTVLDRLRALARD
;
A
#
# COMPACT_ATOMS: atom_id res chain seq x y z
N MET A 1 -32.69 -20.93 27.43
CA MET A 1 -31.98 -21.28 26.17
C MET A 1 -31.96 -20.01 25.33
N HIS A 2 -31.00 -19.12 25.60
CA HIS A 2 -30.87 -17.86 24.86
C HIS A 2 -30.06 -18.15 23.61
N ALA A 3 -30.72 -18.01 22.45
CA ALA A 3 -30.05 -17.95 21.17
C ALA A 3 -29.16 -16.71 21.18
N THR A 4 -27.85 -16.93 21.11
CA THR A 4 -26.88 -15.90 20.77
C THR A 4 -27.09 -15.59 19.28
N ASP A 5 -27.84 -14.54 18.99
CA ASP A 5 -27.81 -13.89 17.69
C ASP A 5 -26.35 -13.52 17.41
N THR A 6 -25.72 -14.29 16.54
CA THR A 6 -24.45 -13.92 15.94
C THR A 6 -24.80 -12.92 14.86
N GLU A 7 -24.70 -11.64 15.19
CA GLU A 7 -24.68 -10.54 14.21
C GLU A 7 -23.83 -10.97 13.01
N PRO A 8 -24.32 -10.84 11.76
CA PRO A 8 -23.56 -11.23 10.57
C PRO A 8 -22.20 -10.51 10.61
N GLY A 9 -21.15 -11.32 10.75
CA GLY A 9 -19.81 -10.87 11.09
C GLY A 9 -19.37 -9.70 10.24
N THR A 10 -19.05 -8.59 10.89
CA THR A 10 -18.43 -7.43 10.24
C THR A 10 -17.12 -7.91 9.64
N THR A 11 -17.06 -8.04 8.31
CA THR A 11 -15.84 -8.47 7.61
C THR A 11 -14.69 -7.58 8.05
N SER A 12 -13.65 -8.15 8.66
CA SER A 12 -12.44 -7.40 9.05
C SER A 12 -11.78 -6.81 7.79
N LEU A 13 -11.29 -5.58 7.91
CA LEU A 13 -10.58 -4.84 6.88
C LEU A 13 -9.12 -5.33 6.76
N ARG A 14 -8.52 -5.71 7.89
CA ARG A 14 -7.11 -6.08 7.99
C ARG A 14 -6.67 -7.15 6.98
N PRO A 15 -7.39 -8.28 6.77
CA PRO A 15 -7.01 -9.25 5.74
C PRO A 15 -6.95 -8.68 4.32
N ALA A 16 -7.83 -7.73 3.99
CA ALA A 16 -7.85 -7.13 2.66
C ALA A 16 -6.68 -6.16 2.46
N LEU A 17 -6.29 -5.40 3.49
CA LEU A 17 -5.11 -4.53 3.45
C LEU A 17 -3.82 -5.35 3.36
N LEU A 18 -3.73 -6.46 4.12
CA LEU A 18 -2.59 -7.37 4.03
C LEU A 18 -2.47 -8.03 2.66
N GLU A 19 -3.58 -8.38 2.01
CA GLU A 19 -3.55 -8.88 0.63
C GLU A 19 -3.12 -7.78 -0.35
N ASP A 20 -3.50 -6.53 -0.10
CA ASP A 20 -3.07 -5.39 -0.90
C ASP A 20 -1.55 -5.17 -0.81
N HIS A 21 -0.97 -5.22 0.40
CA HIS A 21 0.48 -5.23 0.61
C HIS A 21 1.14 -6.42 -0.07
N ALA A 22 0.59 -7.63 0.07
CA ALA A 22 1.15 -8.81 -0.59
C ALA A 22 1.13 -8.70 -2.12
N ARG A 23 0.14 -8.00 -2.71
CA ARG A 23 0.11 -7.69 -4.13
C ARG A 23 1.20 -6.69 -4.50
N LEU A 24 1.36 -5.62 -3.71
CA LEU A 24 2.40 -4.60 -3.96
C LEU A 24 3.81 -5.20 -3.84
N GLU A 25 4.04 -6.09 -2.87
CA GLU A 25 5.30 -6.85 -2.73
C GLU A 25 5.60 -7.67 -3.98
N ARG A 26 4.60 -8.42 -4.51
CA ARG A 26 4.77 -9.17 -5.76
C ARG A 26 5.10 -8.25 -6.95
N ALA A 27 4.44 -7.10 -7.06
CA ALA A 27 4.73 -6.13 -8.12
C ALA A 27 6.12 -5.51 -7.97
N LEU A 28 6.61 -5.37 -6.74
CA LEU A 28 7.94 -4.88 -6.45
C LEU A 28 9.02 -5.92 -6.78
N ASP A 29 8.77 -7.20 -6.48
CA ASP A 29 9.63 -8.31 -6.92
C ASP A 29 9.69 -8.39 -8.45
N GLU A 30 8.56 -8.22 -9.15
CA GLU A 30 8.51 -8.13 -10.61
C GLU A 30 9.37 -6.96 -11.14
N LEU A 31 9.31 -5.79 -10.49
CA LEU A 31 10.11 -4.63 -10.85
C LEU A 31 11.62 -4.87 -10.65
N ALA A 32 12.01 -5.46 -9.52
CA ALA A 32 13.41 -5.80 -9.24
C ALA A 32 13.97 -6.76 -10.30
N ASN A 33 13.22 -7.82 -10.61
CA ASN A 33 13.59 -8.77 -11.67
C ASN A 33 13.68 -8.10 -13.05
N ALA A 34 12.76 -7.18 -13.37
CA ALA A 34 12.79 -6.46 -14.65
C ALA A 34 14.01 -5.54 -14.76
N ALA A 35 14.43 -4.90 -13.68
CA ALA A 35 15.58 -4.01 -13.68
C ALA A 35 16.92 -4.72 -13.99
N GLU A 36 17.01 -6.02 -13.72
CA GLU A 36 18.22 -6.82 -13.99
C GLU A 36 18.41 -7.21 -15.47
N GLY A 37 17.35 -7.25 -16.28
CA GLY A 37 17.49 -7.79 -17.63
C GLY A 37 16.32 -7.60 -18.60
N ALA A 38 15.26 -6.89 -18.22
CA ALA A 38 14.14 -6.64 -19.13
C ALA A 38 14.50 -5.63 -20.22
N LEU A 39 13.71 -5.64 -21.28
CA LEU A 39 13.78 -4.57 -22.28
C LEU A 39 13.27 -3.25 -21.67
N PRO A 40 13.78 -2.09 -22.13
CA PRO A 40 13.39 -0.80 -21.56
C PRO A 40 11.87 -0.53 -21.50
N ASP A 41 11.14 -0.92 -22.55
CA ASP A 41 9.67 -0.77 -22.61
C ASP A 41 8.93 -1.65 -21.58
N GLU A 42 9.47 -2.84 -21.30
CA GLU A 42 8.92 -3.77 -20.31
C GLU A 42 9.14 -3.24 -18.90
N LEU A 43 10.34 -2.72 -18.60
CA LEU A 43 10.64 -2.07 -17.34
C LEU A 43 9.72 -0.87 -17.08
N ILE A 44 9.48 -0.02 -18.09
CA ILE A 44 8.55 1.12 -17.98
C ILE A 44 7.12 0.62 -17.70
N ALA A 45 6.67 -0.43 -18.37
CA ALA A 45 5.32 -0.97 -18.16
C ALA A 45 5.14 -1.52 -16.74
N VAL A 46 6.11 -2.30 -16.25
CA VAL A 46 6.11 -2.85 -14.88
C VAL A 46 6.16 -1.71 -13.86
N TRP A 47 7.04 -0.73 -14.04
CA TRP A 47 7.15 0.45 -13.19
C TRP A 47 5.81 1.20 -13.08
N ARG A 48 5.17 1.53 -14.21
CA ARG A 48 3.91 2.29 -14.21
C ARG A 48 2.78 1.56 -13.50
N ARG A 49 2.70 0.23 -13.64
CA ARG A 49 1.71 -0.58 -12.91
C ARG A 49 1.96 -0.52 -11.40
N PHE A 50 3.20 -0.78 -10.99
CA PHE A 50 3.60 -0.71 -9.59
C PHE A 50 3.33 0.68 -8.97
N GLU A 51 3.80 1.74 -9.63
CA GLU A 51 3.64 3.12 -9.17
C GLU A 51 2.16 3.50 -9.02
N THR A 52 1.34 3.17 -10.02
CA THR A 52 -0.11 3.44 -9.99
C THR A 52 -0.77 2.74 -8.81
N GLY A 53 -0.46 1.45 -8.61
CA GLY A 53 -1.00 0.67 -7.51
C GLY A 53 -0.60 1.23 -6.14
N LEU A 54 0.69 1.52 -5.95
CA LEU A 54 1.20 2.03 -4.67
C LEU A 54 0.63 3.43 -4.35
N ARG A 55 0.56 4.34 -5.32
CA ARG A 55 -0.05 5.67 -5.08
C ARG A 55 -1.53 5.56 -4.69
N ALA A 56 -2.27 4.63 -5.28
CA ALA A 56 -3.68 4.43 -4.95
C ALA A 56 -3.87 3.77 -3.57
N HIS A 57 -2.94 2.92 -3.16
CA HIS A 57 -2.87 2.38 -1.80
C HIS A 57 -2.71 3.50 -0.76
N LEU A 58 -1.63 4.30 -0.88
CA LEU A 58 -1.35 5.41 0.03
C LEU A 58 -2.52 6.40 0.13
N ALA A 59 -3.14 6.73 -1.02
CA ALA A 59 -4.29 7.62 -1.07
C ALA A 59 -5.53 7.02 -0.38
N THR A 60 -5.70 5.69 -0.42
CA THR A 60 -6.80 5.01 0.27
C THR A 60 -6.63 5.10 1.78
N GLU A 61 -5.41 4.97 2.28
CA GLU A 61 -5.11 5.09 3.72
C GLU A 61 -5.29 6.52 4.22
N GLU A 62 -4.75 7.49 3.49
CA GLU A 62 -4.89 8.90 3.82
C GLU A 62 -6.36 9.36 3.83
N GLU A 63 -7.17 8.90 2.87
CA GLU A 63 -8.57 9.32 2.78
C GLU A 63 -9.46 8.66 3.84
N HIS A 64 -9.20 7.38 4.18
CA HIS A 64 -10.13 6.58 4.97
C HIS A 64 -9.62 6.12 6.33
N LEU A 65 -8.32 5.91 6.49
CA LEU A 65 -7.71 5.36 7.70
C LEU A 65 -7.11 6.46 8.59
N PHE A 66 -6.37 7.41 8.02
CA PHE A 66 -5.75 8.51 8.79
C PHE A 66 -6.77 9.35 9.58
N PRO A 67 -7.99 9.63 9.07
CA PRO A 67 -9.00 10.34 9.85
C PRO A 67 -9.39 9.65 11.17
N LEU A 68 -9.12 8.35 11.33
CA LEU A 68 -9.44 7.59 12.55
C LEU A 68 -8.45 7.81 13.69
N VAL A 69 -7.28 8.37 13.38
CA VAL A 69 -6.12 8.50 14.27
C VAL A 69 -5.63 9.94 14.39
N VAL A 70 -6.42 10.93 13.95
CA VAL A 70 -6.09 12.35 14.09
C VAL A 70 -5.83 12.69 15.56
N GLY A 71 -4.67 13.31 15.81
CA GLY A 71 -4.20 13.67 17.15
C GLY A 71 -3.34 12.60 17.83
N ASP A 72 -3.16 11.43 17.21
CA ASP A 72 -2.17 10.44 17.61
C ASP A 72 -0.79 10.83 17.04
N PRO A 73 0.28 10.93 17.86
CA PRO A 73 1.61 11.29 17.37
C PRO A 73 2.15 10.36 16.27
N GLU A 74 1.77 9.06 16.30
CA GLU A 74 2.23 8.06 15.32
C GLU A 74 1.77 8.37 13.89
N LEU A 75 0.69 9.15 13.74
CA LEU A 75 0.25 9.61 12.42
C LEU A 75 1.34 10.43 11.71
N GLY A 76 2.11 11.23 12.44
CA GLY A 76 3.18 12.03 11.85
C GLY A 76 4.34 11.20 11.30
N GLU A 77 4.60 10.03 11.89
CA GLU A 77 5.62 9.10 11.40
C GLU A 77 5.18 8.45 10.09
N ILE A 78 3.95 7.94 10.04
CA ILE A 78 3.38 7.35 8.82
C ILE A 78 3.21 8.40 7.70
N GLU A 79 2.82 9.63 8.02
CA GLU A 79 2.75 10.72 7.03
C GLU A 79 4.15 11.04 6.45
N ALA A 80 5.20 10.98 7.28
CA ALA A 80 6.57 11.15 6.82
C ALA A 80 7.03 10.00 5.93
N ASP A 81 6.70 8.75 6.27
CA ASP A 81 6.95 7.59 5.43
C ASP A 81 6.28 7.75 4.05
N HIS A 82 5.00 8.13 4.02
CA HIS A 82 4.24 8.38 2.79
C HIS A 82 4.86 9.48 1.91
N ALA A 83 5.36 10.55 2.53
CA ALA A 83 6.03 11.63 1.82
C ALA A 83 7.36 11.15 1.21
N GLU A 84 8.14 10.39 1.97
CA GLU A 84 9.41 9.82 1.52
C GLU A 84 9.21 8.78 0.40
N ILE A 85 8.22 7.89 0.52
CA ILE A 85 7.84 6.93 -0.52
C ILE A 85 7.51 7.67 -1.81
N ARG A 86 6.66 8.71 -1.76
CA ARG A 86 6.31 9.49 -2.97
C ARG A 86 7.51 10.17 -3.60
N ARG A 87 8.42 10.72 -2.79
CA ARG A 87 9.66 11.31 -3.28
C ARG A 87 10.50 10.28 -4.03
N GLN A 88 10.65 9.08 -3.47
CA GLN A 88 11.39 8.00 -4.15
C GLN A 88 10.70 7.53 -5.44
N LEU A 89 9.36 7.45 -5.45
CA LEU A 89 8.61 7.13 -6.68
C LEU A 89 8.85 8.17 -7.77
N ASP A 90 8.81 9.47 -7.46
CA ASP A 90 9.06 10.52 -8.45
C ASP A 90 10.49 10.41 -9.04
N GLU A 91 11.49 10.18 -8.17
CA GLU A 91 12.89 10.06 -8.59
C GLU A 91 13.17 8.80 -9.42
N LEU A 92 12.65 7.66 -8.98
CA LEU A 92 12.79 6.38 -9.69
C LEU A 92 12.01 6.38 -11.00
N GLY A 93 10.83 6.98 -11.05
CA GLY A 93 10.05 7.09 -12.29
C GLY A 93 10.82 7.84 -13.37
N LEU A 94 11.46 8.95 -13.02
CA LEU A 94 12.36 9.65 -13.94
C LEU A 94 13.54 8.78 -14.38
N ALA A 95 14.17 8.05 -13.44
CA ALA A 95 15.30 7.18 -13.74
C ALA A 95 14.90 6.01 -14.67
N VAL A 96 13.72 5.44 -14.51
CA VAL A 96 13.18 4.37 -15.36
C VAL A 96 12.94 4.87 -16.78
N GLU A 97 12.29 6.02 -16.94
CA GLU A 97 12.03 6.65 -18.25
C GLU A 97 13.33 7.05 -18.98
N LEU A 98 14.40 7.35 -18.22
CA LEU A 98 15.74 7.63 -18.75
C LEU A 98 16.62 6.38 -18.91
N HIS A 99 16.12 5.19 -18.56
CA HIS A 99 16.86 3.92 -18.55
C HIS A 99 18.16 4.01 -17.72
N ALA A 100 18.09 4.75 -16.62
CA ALA A 100 19.20 5.03 -15.71
C ALA A 100 18.91 4.55 -14.28
N VAL A 101 17.93 3.66 -14.10
CA VAL A 101 17.63 3.05 -12.80
C VAL A 101 18.83 2.23 -12.34
N ARG A 102 19.05 2.25 -11.03
CA ARG A 102 20.09 1.46 -10.39
C ARG A 102 19.45 0.51 -9.39
N GLU A 103 19.95 -0.72 -9.33
CA GLU A 103 19.49 -1.76 -8.42
C GLU A 103 19.44 -1.27 -6.97
N GLU A 104 20.48 -0.56 -6.51
CA GLU A 104 20.55 -0.11 -5.11
C GLU A 104 19.45 0.90 -4.74
N ARG A 105 18.86 1.57 -5.73
CA ARG A 105 17.71 2.47 -5.51
C ARG A 105 16.40 1.70 -5.40
N ILE A 106 16.27 0.57 -6.10
CA ILE A 106 15.13 -0.33 -5.99
C ILE A 106 15.18 -1.02 -4.63
N ASP A 107 16.34 -1.53 -4.21
CA ASP A 107 16.53 -2.14 -2.89
C ASP A 107 16.18 -1.18 -1.75
N ALA A 108 16.59 0.09 -1.86
CA ALA A 108 16.25 1.10 -0.86
C ALA A 108 14.73 1.35 -0.77
N LEU A 109 14.02 1.32 -1.91
CA LEU A 109 12.56 1.42 -1.93
C LEU A 109 11.91 0.17 -1.31
N VAL A 110 12.44 -1.03 -1.60
CA VAL A 110 11.96 -2.30 -1.02
C VAL A 110 12.03 -2.27 0.50
N GLU A 111 13.17 -1.91 1.06
CA GLU A 111 13.34 -1.88 2.50
C GLU A 111 12.45 -0.82 3.17
N LEU A 112 12.28 0.35 2.52
CA LEU A 112 11.36 1.38 2.99
C LEU A 112 9.91 0.88 3.02
N LEU A 113 9.45 0.23 1.94
CA LEU A 113 8.06 -0.25 1.84
C LEU A 113 7.76 -1.39 2.80
N ARG A 114 8.71 -2.29 3.05
CA ARG A 114 8.56 -3.35 4.05
C ARG A 114 8.45 -2.78 5.46
N ALA A 115 9.34 -1.85 5.82
CA ALA A 115 9.30 -1.20 7.12
C ALA A 115 7.98 -0.42 7.33
N HIS A 116 7.52 0.28 6.29
CA HIS A 116 6.24 0.98 6.28
C HIS A 116 5.06 0.01 6.49
N ALA A 117 4.99 -1.07 5.71
CA ALA A 117 3.93 -2.07 5.83
C ALA A 117 3.87 -2.74 7.22
N GLU A 118 5.03 -3.02 7.83
CA GLU A 118 5.11 -3.54 9.19
C GLU A 118 4.54 -2.55 10.22
N HIS A 119 4.87 -1.26 10.08
CA HIS A 119 4.39 -0.20 10.95
C HIS A 119 2.85 -0.07 10.87
N GLU A 120 2.29 0.01 9.65
CA GLU A 120 0.85 0.11 9.45
C GLU A 120 0.09 -1.10 10.00
N ASN A 121 0.61 -2.31 9.76
CA ASN A 121 0.00 -3.54 10.22
C ASN A 121 -0.02 -3.64 11.75
N ALA A 122 1.04 -3.17 12.41
CA ALA A 122 1.17 -3.18 13.87
C ALA A 122 0.20 -2.18 14.53
N TRP A 123 0.05 -1.00 13.94
CA TRP A 123 -0.66 0.12 14.55
C TRP A 123 -1.97 0.48 13.85
N LEU A 124 -1.89 0.98 12.61
CA LEU A 124 -3.02 1.58 11.90
C LEU A 124 -4.15 0.57 11.63
N TYR A 125 -3.81 -0.63 11.16
CA TYR A 125 -4.82 -1.63 10.73
C TYR A 125 -5.59 -2.18 11.92
N ALA A 126 -4.93 -2.33 13.08
CA ALA A 126 -5.58 -2.75 14.31
C ALA A 126 -6.62 -1.70 14.78
N ILE A 127 -6.34 -0.42 14.57
CA ILE A 127 -7.26 0.67 14.90
C ILE A 127 -8.42 0.73 13.88
N ALA A 128 -8.11 0.63 12.59
CA ALA A 128 -9.09 0.69 11.51
C ALA A 128 -10.18 -0.38 11.65
N ASP A 129 -9.81 -1.61 11.99
CA ASP A 129 -10.76 -2.68 12.23
C ASP A 129 -11.78 -2.35 13.33
N ARG A 130 -11.34 -1.65 14.39
CA ARG A 130 -12.16 -1.29 15.54
C ARG A 130 -13.00 -0.02 15.32
N ARG A 131 -12.45 0.97 14.63
CA ARG A 131 -13.04 2.33 14.55
C ARG A 131 -13.78 2.63 13.25
N LEU A 132 -13.51 1.90 12.17
CA LEU A 132 -14.11 2.22 10.88
C LEU A 132 -15.58 1.79 10.81
N GLU A 133 -16.44 2.73 10.42
CA GLU A 133 -17.87 2.50 10.22
C GLU A 133 -18.12 1.50 9.07
N ALA A 134 -19.20 0.73 9.14
CA ALA A 134 -19.50 -0.33 8.17
C ALA A 134 -19.58 0.18 6.71
N ALA A 135 -20.16 1.37 6.49
CA ALA A 135 -20.26 1.99 5.17
C ALA A 135 -18.88 2.34 4.59
N LYS A 136 -18.04 3.03 5.37
CA LYS A 136 -16.66 3.35 4.95
C LYS A 136 -15.82 2.09 4.76
N ARG A 137 -15.98 1.08 5.62
CA ARG A 137 -15.32 -0.22 5.47
C ARG A 137 -15.67 -0.87 4.14
N ARG A 138 -16.93 -0.83 3.72
CA ARG A 138 -17.34 -1.33 2.40
C ARG A 138 -16.64 -0.56 1.28
N THR A 139 -16.60 0.77 1.35
CA THR A 139 -15.90 1.62 0.38
C THR A 139 -14.41 1.25 0.24
N VAL A 140 -13.70 1.10 1.36
CA VAL A 140 -12.29 0.70 1.35
C VAL A 140 -12.13 -0.69 0.72
N LEU A 141 -12.91 -1.67 1.16
CA LEU A 141 -12.86 -3.03 0.60
C LEU A 141 -13.12 -3.05 -0.91
N ASP A 142 -14.04 -2.23 -1.40
CA ASP A 142 -14.38 -2.17 -2.82
C ASP A 142 -13.26 -1.50 -3.63
N ARG A 143 -12.56 -0.49 -3.06
CA ARG A 143 -11.35 0.09 -3.66
C ARG A 143 -10.20 -0.91 -3.73
N LEU A 144 -9.87 -1.58 -2.63
CA LEU A 144 -8.80 -2.60 -2.59
C LEU A 144 -9.06 -3.72 -3.62
N ARG A 145 -10.33 -4.15 -3.77
CA ARG A 145 -10.72 -5.11 -4.82
C ARG A 145 -10.58 -4.56 -6.23
N ALA A 146 -10.74 -3.26 -6.44
CA ALA A 146 -10.51 -2.64 -7.74
C ALA A 146 -9.02 -2.64 -8.08
N LEU A 147 -8.17 -2.26 -7.13
CA LEU A 147 -6.72 -2.29 -7.28
C LEU A 147 -6.16 -3.69 -7.54
N ALA A 148 -6.81 -4.74 -7.00
CA ALA A 148 -6.42 -6.13 -7.26
C ALA A 148 -6.77 -6.64 -8.66
N ARG A 149 -7.52 -5.88 -9.48
CA ARG A 149 -7.91 -6.28 -10.84
C ARG A 149 -7.07 -5.65 -11.94
N ASP A 150 -6.25 -4.66 -11.60
CA ASP A 150 -5.35 -3.94 -12.50
C ASP A 150 -3.94 -4.57 -12.47
#